data_AF-A0A351EJZ8-F1
#
_entry.id   AF-A0A351EJZ8-F1
#
_cell.length_a   1.000
_cell.length_b   1.000
_cell.length_c   1.000
_cell.angle_alpha   90.00
_cell.angle_beta   90.00
_cell.angle_gamma   90.00
#
_symmetry.space_group_name_H-M   'P 1'
#
loop_
_entity.id
_entity.type
_entity.pdbx_description
1 polymer ?
#
loop_
_entity_poly.entity_id
_entity_poly.type
_entity_poly.pdbx_seq_one_letter_code
_entity_poly.pdbx_strand_id
1 'polypeptide(L)' 'SGGEQQMLAVARALMCRPRLLLLDEPSLGLAPLIIEDLFERFGTLNKETGLTMLIVEQNANLA' A
#
# COMPACT_ATOMS: atom_id res chain seq x y z
N SER A 1 8.63 8.31 11.24
CA SER A 1 8.43 9.19 10.06
C SER A 1 7.01 9.00 9.52
N GLY A 2 6.53 9.86 8.61
CA GLY A 2 5.23 9.65 7.95
C GLY A 2 5.12 8.28 7.28
N GLY A 3 6.20 7.84 6.61
CA GLY A 3 6.23 6.50 5.99
C GLY A 3 6.18 5.32 6.94
N GLU A 4 6.83 5.41 8.10
CA GLU A 4 6.70 4.36 9.13
C GLU A 4 5.27 4.28 9.68
N GLN A 5 4.60 5.41 9.84
CA GLN A 5 3.20 5.46 10.26
C GLN A 5 2.28 4.85 9.19
N GLN A 6 2.54 5.12 7.91
CA GLN A 6 1.83 4.54 6.78
C GLN A 6 1.96 3.01 6.76
N MET A 7 3.19 2.49 6.85
CA MET A 7 3.46 1.05 6.88
C MET A 7 2.78 0.37 8.07
N LEU A 8 2.79 0.99 9.25
CA LEU A 8 2.09 0.48 10.42
C LEU A 8 0.58 0.45 10.24
N ALA A 9 0.00 1.48 9.61
CA ALA A 9 -1.43 1.52 9.31
C ALA A 9 -1.85 0.40 8.36
N VAL A 10 -1.08 0.15 7.30
CA VAL A 10 -1.28 -0.99 6.39
C VAL A 10 -1.18 -2.31 7.14
N ALA A 11 -0.10 -2.51 7.90
CA ALA A 11 0.10 -3.74 8.67
C ALA A 11 -1.09 -4.02 9.61
N ARG A 12 -1.58 -2.99 10.31
CA ARG A 12 -2.76 -3.09 11.19
C ARG A 12 -4.02 -3.48 10.41
N ALA A 13 -4.24 -2.96 9.21
CA ALA A 13 -5.37 -3.33 8.38
C ALA A 13 -5.30 -4.81 7.95
N LEU A 14 -4.11 -5.32 7.64
CA LEU A 14 -3.90 -6.72 7.22
C LEU A 14 -4.18 -7.74 8.33
N MET A 15 -4.00 -7.37 9.60
CA MET A 15 -4.31 -8.23 10.74
C MET A 15 -5.78 -8.71 10.76
N CYS A 16 -6.70 -7.95 10.15
CA CYS A 16 -8.11 -8.31 10.03
C CYS A 16 -8.39 -9.39 8.96
N ARG A 17 -7.36 -9.86 8.21
CA ARG A 17 -7.50 -10.72 7.03
C ARG A 17 -8.56 -10.21 6.05
N PRO A 18 -8.46 -8.93 5.61
CA PRO A 18 -9.44 -8.35 4.71
C PRO A 18 -9.43 -9.08 3.35
N ARG A 19 -10.58 -9.06 2.67
CA ARG A 19 -10.67 -9.47 1.26
C ARG A 19 -10.44 -8.30 0.29
N LEU A 20 -10.62 -7.08 0.79
CA LEU A 20 -10.42 -5.82 0.08
C LEU A 20 -9.69 -4.83 0.99
N LEU A 21 -8.61 -4.24 0.51
CA LEU A 21 -7.90 -3.14 1.15
C LEU A 21 -8.10 -1.86 0.34
N LEU A 22 -8.56 -0.80 1.01
CA LEU A 22 -8.72 0.54 0.42
C LEU A 22 -7.56 1.41 0.91
N LEU A 23 -6.84 2.04 -0.02
CA LEU A 23 -5.72 2.91 0.29
C LEU A 23 -5.95 4.27 -0.38
N ASP A 24 -5.98 5.31 0.43
CA ASP A 24 -6.15 6.69 -0.01
C ASP A 24 -4.82 7.43 0.17
N GLU A 25 -4.24 7.87 -0.95
CA GLU A 25 -2.94 8.52 -1.05
C GLU A 25 -1.80 7.83 -0.27
N PRO A 26 -1.57 6.51 -0.45
CA PRO A 26 -0.56 5.79 0.34
C PRO A 26 0.87 6.27 0.12
N SER A 27 1.15 6.96 -1.00
CA SER A 27 2.46 7.52 -1.33
C SER A 27 2.78 8.86 -0.66
N LEU A 28 1.82 9.52 0.00
CA LEU A 28 1.97 10.89 0.49
C LEU A 28 3.12 11.03 1.50
N GLY A 29 4.06 11.93 1.19
CA GLY A 29 5.20 12.24 2.06
C GLY A 29 6.29 11.16 2.09
N LEU A 30 6.25 10.18 1.17
CA LEU A 30 7.28 9.17 0.99
C LEU A 30 8.32 9.58 -0.05
N ALA A 31 9.54 9.07 0.09
CA ALA A 31 10.56 9.20 -0.95
C ALA A 31 10.23 8.26 -2.13
N PRO A 32 10.60 8.60 -3.39
CA PRO A 32 10.27 7.79 -4.58
C PRO A 32 10.63 6.31 -4.46
N LEU A 33 11.82 5.99 -3.95
CA LEU A 33 12.27 4.60 -3.76
C LEU A 33 11.35 3.80 -2.81
N ILE A 34 10.78 4.46 -1.80
CA ILE A 34 9.86 3.82 -0.85
C ILE A 34 8.51 3.53 -1.51
N ILE A 35 8.08 4.38 -2.45
CA ILE A 35 6.84 4.18 -3.21
C ILE A 35 6.97 2.93 -4.07
N GLU A 36 8.09 2.76 -4.79
CA GLU A 36 8.37 1.58 -5.62
C GLU A 36 8.36 0.29 -4.78
N ASP A 37 9.08 0.24 -3.65
CA ASP A 37 9.10 -0.91 -2.73
C ASP A 37 7.70 -1.21 -2.17
N LEU A 38 6.90 -0.18 -1.87
CA LEU A 38 5.54 -0.34 -1.38
C LEU A 38 4.63 -1.04 -2.41
N PHE A 39 4.66 -0.59 -3.66
CA PHE A 39 3.84 -1.19 -4.74
C PHE A 39 4.29 -2.61 -5.08
N GLU A 40 5.59 -2.90 -5.05
CA GLU A 40 6.11 -4.25 -5.24
C GLU A 40 5.60 -5.22 -4.15
N ARG A 41 5.61 -4.78 -2.89
CA ARG A 41 5.06 -5.54 -1.76
C ARG A 41 3.56 -5.75 -1.88
N PHE A 42 2.81 -4.74 -2.30
CA PHE A 42 1.38 -4.86 -2.59
C PHE A 42 1.11 -5.88 -3.70
N GLY A 43 1.88 -5.86 -4.78
CA GLY A 43 1.78 -6.85 -5.86
C GLY A 43 2.06 -8.27 -5.39
N THR A 44 3.09 -8.45 -4.55
CA THR A 44 3.41 -9.74 -3.92
C THR A 44 2.25 -10.22 -3.04
N LEU A 45 1.74 -9.35 -2.17
CA LEU A 45 0.65 -9.67 -1.26
C LEU A 45 -0.64 -10.05 -2.00
N ASN A 46 -0.99 -9.33 -3.07
CA ASN A 46 -2.13 -9.66 -3.92
C ASN A 46 -2.01 -11.07 -4.50
N LYS A 47 -0.84 -11.42 -5.07
CA LYS A 47 -0.59 -12.73 -5.68
C LYS A 47 -0.61 -13.87 -4.67
N GLU A 48 -0.03 -13.67 -3.50
CA GLU A 48 0.11 -14.73 -2.49
C GLU A 48 -1.17 -14.97 -1.68
N THR A 49 -1.96 -13.91 -1.44
CA THR A 49 -3.11 -13.99 -0.52
C THR A 49 -4.46 -13.85 -1.21
N GLY A 50 -4.49 -13.42 -2.47
CA GLY A 50 -5.73 -13.05 -3.18
C GLY A 50 -6.37 -11.76 -2.65
N LEU A 51 -5.64 -10.95 -1.88
CA LEU A 51 -6.11 -9.67 -1.37
C LEU A 51 -6.39 -8.71 -2.53
N THR A 52 -7.64 -8.29 -2.69
CA THR A 52 -7.99 -7.23 -3.63
C THR A 52 -7.58 -5.88 -3.03
N MET A 53 -7.02 -4.98 -3.84
CA MET A 53 -6.63 -3.64 -3.39
C MET A 53 -7.24 -2.60 -4.32
N LEU A 54 -7.82 -1.55 -3.76
CA LEU A 54 -8.22 -0.34 -4.48
C LEU A 54 -7.37 0.81 -3.94
N ILE A 55 -6.61 1.42 -4.83
CA ILE A 55 -5.62 2.44 -4.50
C ILE A 55 -6.03 3.73 -5.21
N VAL A 56 -6.12 4.82 -4.45
CA VAL A 56 -6.35 6.17 -4.95
C VAL A 56 -5.04 6.95 -4.78
N GLU A 57 -4.51 7.48 -5.89
CA GLU A 57 -3.26 8.25 -5.93
C GLU A 57 -3.45 9.50 -6.79
N GLN A 58 -2.85 10.63 -6.39
CA GLN A 58 -2.83 11.83 -7.23
C GLN A 58 -1.77 11.75 -8.36
N ASN A 59 -0.71 10.95 -8.17
CA ASN A 59 0.35 10.73 -9.17
C ASN A 59 0.27 9.31 -9.75
N ALA A 60 -0.66 9.12 -10.70
CA ALA A 60 -0.95 7.84 -11.33
C ALA A 60 0.18 7.28 -12.24
N ASN A 61 1.26 8.02 -12.47
CA ASN A 61 2.34 7.61 -13.39
C ASN A 61 3.23 6.48 -12.84
N LEU A 62 2.98 6.01 -11.62
CA LEU A 62 3.74 4.95 -10.94
C LEU A 62 3.04 3.58 -10.92
N ALA A 63 1.80 3.48 -11.41
CA ALA A 63 0.95 2.29 -11.33
C ALA A 63 0.89 1.49 -12.65
#